data_AF-B9SJU5-F1
#
_entry.id   AF-B9SJU5-F1
#
_cell.length_a   1.000
_cell.length_b   1.000
_cell.length_c   1.000
_cell.angle_alpha   90.00
_cell.angle_beta   90.00
_cell.angle_gamma   90.00
#
_symmetry.space_group_name_H-M   'P 1'
#
loop_
_entity.id
_entity.type
_entity.pdbx_description
1 polymer ?
#
loop_
_entity_poly.entity_id
_entity_poly.type
_entity_poly.pdbx_seq_one_letter_code
_entity_poly.pdbx_strand_id
1 'polypeptide(L)'
;MLNLGRGTFISLNTQILKYLPRFRPKNLEHNKYLFERVNKIAVRNQCTPSQLALTWVHYQGDDVCPILGTTKIENFNRNIGALSVKLTPGEMDELESIAFADAVKGYRYEGIVATYKLSNTPPLSSWKAV
;
A
#
# COMPACT_ATOMS: atom_id res chain seq x y z
N MET A 1 17.81 24.70 20.87
CA MET A 1 17.45 23.68 19.85
C MET A 1 16.66 22.59 20.58
N LEU A 2 15.33 22.67 20.58
CA LEU A 2 14.46 21.76 21.35
C LEU A 2 14.32 20.42 20.61
N ASN A 3 14.82 19.36 21.24
CA ASN A 3 14.63 17.97 20.81
C ASN A 3 13.17 17.57 21.05
N LEU A 4 12.31 17.74 20.04
CA LEU A 4 10.95 17.23 20.04
C LEU A 4 10.96 15.71 19.87
N GLY A 5 10.40 15.02 20.87
CA GLY A 5 9.77 13.70 20.80
C GLY A 5 10.41 12.64 19.92
N ARG A 6 11.14 11.68 20.52
CA ARG A 6 11.37 10.38 19.89
C ARG A 6 10.03 9.63 19.82
N GLY A 7 9.30 9.84 18.73
CA GLY A 7 8.13 9.02 18.40
C GLY A 7 8.56 7.56 18.33
N THR A 8 7.77 6.68 18.96
CA THR A 8 7.91 5.23 18.84
C THR A 8 7.70 4.86 17.37
N PHE A 9 8.79 4.69 16.63
CA PHE A 9 8.74 4.04 15.32
C PHE A 9 8.39 2.57 15.56
N ILE A 10 7.12 2.23 15.42
CA ILE A 10 6.73 0.83 15.25
C ILE A 10 7.29 0.42 13.88
N SER A 11 8.44 -0.25 13.90
CA SER A 11 8.94 -0.95 12.73
C SER A 11 7.96 -2.07 12.42
N LEU A 12 6.98 -1.78 11.56
CA LEU A 12 6.06 -2.75 11.00
C LEU A 12 6.91 -3.67 10.10
N ASN A 13 7.48 -4.71 10.70
CA ASN A 13 8.23 -5.70 9.95
C ASN A 13 7.29 -6.41 8.96
N THR A 14 7.85 -6.99 7.91
CA THR A 14 7.14 -7.70 6.83
C THR A 14 6.27 -8.87 7.31
N GLN A 15 6.32 -9.24 8.60
CA GLN A 15 5.52 -10.31 9.18
C GLN A 15 4.03 -9.98 9.24
N ILE A 16 3.65 -8.69 9.30
CA ILE A 16 2.24 -8.30 9.39
C ILE A 16 1.42 -8.82 8.20
N LEU A 17 2.01 -8.86 7.01
CA LEU A 17 1.34 -9.40 5.82
C LEU A 17 0.86 -10.83 6.03
N LYS A 18 1.57 -11.66 6.79
CA LYS A 18 1.18 -13.06 7.07
C LYS A 18 -0.10 -13.16 7.90
N TYR A 19 -0.42 -12.13 8.69
CA TYR A 19 -1.60 -12.07 9.54
C TYR A 19 -2.78 -11.35 8.86
N LEU A 20 -2.59 -10.78 7.66
CA LEU A 20 -3.69 -10.14 6.95
C LEU A 20 -4.50 -11.20 6.20
N PRO A 21 -5.84 -11.25 6.36
CA PRO A 21 -6.68 -12.27 5.72
C PRO A 21 -6.49 -12.38 4.21
N ARG A 22 -6.22 -11.26 3.51
CA ARG A 22 -5.98 -11.21 2.06
C ARG A 22 -4.77 -12.03 1.58
N PHE A 23 -3.81 -12.30 2.47
CA PHE A 23 -2.57 -12.99 2.15
C PHE A 23 -2.48 -14.40 2.76
N ARG A 24 -3.56 -14.90 3.39
CA ARG A 24 -3.67 -16.31 3.78
C ARG A 24 -3.72 -17.19 2.52
N PRO A 25 -3.17 -18.43 2.51
CA PRO A 25 -2.93 -19.21 1.30
C PRO A 25 -4.09 -19.27 0.30
N LYS A 26 -5.30 -19.64 0.76
CA LYS A 26 -6.51 -19.74 -0.10
C LYS A 26 -6.93 -18.39 -0.70
N ASN A 27 -6.83 -17.31 0.07
CA ASN A 27 -7.19 -15.97 -0.40
C ASN A 27 -6.10 -15.40 -1.31
N LEU A 28 -4.84 -15.68 -1.01
CA LEU A 28 -3.69 -15.24 -1.80
C LEU A 28 -3.73 -15.81 -3.22
N GLU A 29 -4.05 -17.10 -3.37
CA GLU A 29 -4.18 -17.74 -4.68
C GLU A 29 -5.27 -17.07 -5.54
N HIS A 30 -6.44 -16.83 -4.96
CA HIS A 30 -7.52 -16.09 -5.62
C HIS A 30 -7.11 -14.65 -5.96
N ASN A 31 -6.55 -13.92 -5.00
CA ASN A 31 -6.16 -12.52 -5.18
C ASN A 31 -5.02 -12.37 -6.18
N LYS A 32 -4.17 -13.39 -6.33
CA LYS A 32 -3.13 -13.44 -7.37
C LYS A 32 -3.76 -13.40 -8.76
N TYR A 33 -4.87 -14.09 -9.00
CA TYR A 33 -5.57 -14.04 -10.29
C TYR A 33 -6.02 -12.62 -10.64
N LEU A 34 -6.55 -11.87 -9.67
CA LEU A 34 -6.91 -10.45 -9.87
C LEU A 34 -5.68 -9.60 -10.17
N PHE A 35 -4.59 -9.81 -9.42
CA PHE A 35 -3.32 -9.12 -9.66
C PHE A 35 -2.77 -9.39 -11.07
N GLU A 36 -2.85 -10.62 -11.58
CA GLU A 36 -2.40 -10.92 -12.95
C GLU A 36 -3.21 -10.17 -14.01
N ARG A 37 -4.51 -9.94 -13.78
CA ARG A 37 -5.33 -9.11 -14.68
C ARG A 37 -4.85 -7.65 -14.67
N VAL A 38 -4.60 -7.07 -13.49
CA VAL A 38 -4.01 -5.73 -13.36
C VAL A 38 -2.64 -5.66 -14.05
N ASN A 39 -1.81 -6.70 -13.89
CA ASN A 39 -0.48 -6.76 -14.49
C ASN A 39 -0.54 -6.77 -16.02
N LYS A 40 -1.52 -7.46 -16.63
CA LYS A 40 -1.73 -7.42 -18.09
C LYS A 40 -2.05 -6.01 -18.59
N ILE A 41 -2.89 -5.26 -17.87
CA ILE A 41 -3.21 -3.87 -18.21
C ILE A 41 -1.95 -3.00 -18.10
N ALA A 42 -1.13 -3.21 -17.06
CA ALA A 42 0.09 -2.45 -16.84
C ALA A 42 1.10 -2.68 -17.98
N VAL A 43 1.25 -3.94 -18.42
CA VAL A 43 2.10 -4.31 -19.57
C VAL A 43 1.62 -3.63 -20.86
N ARG A 44 0.31 -3.61 -21.15
CA ARG A 44 -0.24 -2.90 -22.33
C ARG A 44 0.09 -1.41 -22.30
N ASN A 45 0.09 -0.81 -21.11
CA ASN A 45 0.40 0.61 -20.88
C ASN A 45 1.90 0.89 -20.64
N GLN A 46 2.77 -0.11 -20.80
CA GLN A 46 4.22 0.01 -20.61
C GLN A 46 4.60 0.63 -19.25
N CYS A 47 3.82 0.33 -18.21
CA CYS A 47 4.05 0.83 -16.85
C CYS A 47 4.10 -0.33 -15.85
N THR A 48 4.55 -0.05 -14.63
CA THR A 48 4.51 -1.04 -13.55
C THR A 48 3.10 -1.15 -12.96
N PRO A 49 2.72 -2.28 -12.35
CA PRO A 49 1.44 -2.40 -11.64
C PRO A 49 1.24 -1.32 -10.55
N SER A 50 2.33 -0.88 -9.92
CA SER A 50 2.28 0.21 -8.93
C SER A 50 1.99 1.56 -9.57
N GLN A 51 2.54 1.84 -10.75
CA GLN A 51 2.23 3.05 -11.51
C GLN A 51 0.78 3.02 -11.97
N LEU A 52 0.32 1.90 -12.54
CA LEU A 52 -1.07 1.74 -12.97
C LEU A 52 -2.06 1.99 -11.83
N ALA A 53 -1.81 1.42 -10.65
CA ALA A 53 -2.66 1.63 -9.49
C ALA A 53 -2.72 3.11 -9.06
N LEU A 54 -1.60 3.81 -9.14
CA LEU A 54 -1.53 5.23 -8.83
C LEU A 54 -2.25 6.08 -9.87
N THR A 55 -2.05 5.79 -11.15
CA THR A 55 -2.80 6.43 -12.26
C THR A 55 -4.29 6.23 -12.07
N TRP A 56 -4.75 5.02 -11.74
CA TRP A 56 -6.16 4.75 -11.46
C TRP A 56 -6.73 5.63 -10.33
N VAL A 57 -5.99 5.81 -9.23
CA VAL A 57 -6.41 6.71 -8.14
C VAL A 57 -6.52 8.17 -8.61
N HIS A 58 -5.57 8.65 -9.40
CA HIS A 58 -5.64 10.00 -9.96
C HIS A 58 -6.85 10.23 -10.89
N TYR A 59 -7.31 9.18 -11.57
CA TYR A 59 -8.48 9.26 -12.47
C TYR A 59 -9.83 9.33 -11.73
N GLN A 60 -9.84 9.15 -10.41
CA GLN A 60 -11.08 9.21 -9.62
C GLN A 60 -11.63 10.65 -9.48
N GLY A 61 -10.83 11.68 -9.76
CA GLY A 61 -11.28 13.07 -9.75
C GLY A 61 -10.11 14.07 -9.82
N ASP A 62 -10.38 15.25 -10.36
CA ASP A 62 -9.38 16.34 -10.46
C ASP A 62 -8.97 16.90 -9.08
N ASP A 63 -9.75 16.60 -8.05
CA ASP A 63 -9.50 16.95 -6.64
C ASP A 63 -8.79 15.84 -5.85
N VAL A 64 -8.41 14.73 -6.51
CA VAL A 64 -7.74 13.60 -5.87
C VAL A 64 -6.21 13.71 -5.95
N CYS A 65 -5.59 13.95 -4.79
CA CYS A 65 -4.13 14.00 -4.64
C CYS A 65 -3.62 12.89 -3.70
N PRO A 66 -3.17 11.73 -4.22
CA PRO A 66 -2.64 10.64 -3.41
C PRO A 66 -1.31 11.01 -2.74
N ILE A 67 -1.22 10.77 -1.43
CA ILE A 67 0.00 11.00 -0.64
C ILE A 67 0.82 9.71 -0.62
N LEU A 68 1.89 9.67 -1.41
CA LEU A 68 2.73 8.48 -1.55
C LEU A 68 3.97 8.55 -0.68
N GLY A 69 4.07 7.62 0.26
CA GLY A 69 5.27 7.40 1.06
C GLY A 69 6.27 6.47 0.37
N THR A 70 7.56 6.79 0.47
CA THR A 70 8.66 5.89 0.10
C THR A 70 9.91 6.20 0.92
N THR A 71 10.76 5.19 1.15
CA THR A 71 12.08 5.34 1.79
C THR A 71 13.23 5.38 0.78
N LYS A 72 12.94 5.20 -0.52
CA LYS A 72 13.92 5.11 -1.61
C LYS A 72 13.61 6.11 -2.72
N ILE A 73 14.63 6.78 -3.24
CA ILE A 73 14.48 7.77 -4.30
C ILE A 73 14.06 7.15 -5.63
N GLU A 74 14.49 5.91 -5.91
CA GLU A 74 14.13 5.20 -7.14
C GLU A 74 12.62 4.89 -7.19
N ASN A 75 12.01 4.68 -6.03
CA ASN A 75 10.57 4.50 -5.92
C ASN A 75 9.84 5.84 -6.08
N PHE A 76 10.39 6.94 -5.57
CA PHE A 76 9.84 8.28 -5.77
C PHE A 76 9.78 8.62 -7.26
N ASN A 77 10.88 8.41 -7.98
CA ASN A 77 10.95 8.63 -9.43
C ASN A 77 9.95 7.73 -10.19
N ARG A 78 9.80 6.46 -9.79
CA ARG A 78 8.79 5.56 -10.35
C ARG A 78 7.36 6.04 -10.10
N ASN A 79 7.07 6.54 -8.90
CA ASN A 79 5.75 7.08 -8.55
C ASN A 79 5.40 8.30 -9.40
N ILE A 80 6.34 9.23 -9.61
CA ILE A 80 6.14 10.38 -10.51
C ILE A 80 5.77 9.92 -11.92
N GLY A 81 6.42 8.84 -12.41
CA GLY A 81 6.13 8.29 -13.75
C GLY A 81 4.67 7.86 -13.96
N ALA A 82 3.89 7.61 -12.91
CA ALA A 82 2.47 7.28 -13.05
C ALA A 82 1.62 8.45 -13.61
N LEU A 83 2.07 9.69 -13.42
CA LEU A 83 1.37 10.88 -13.95
C LEU A 83 1.39 10.94 -15.49
N SER A 84 2.35 10.26 -16.11
CA SER A 84 2.49 10.18 -17.56
C SER A 84 1.66 9.07 -18.19
N VAL A 85 1.12 8.14 -17.40
CA VAL A 85 0.31 7.02 -17.89
C VAL A 85 -1.09 7.54 -18.25
N LYS A 86 -1.58 7.16 -19.42
CA LYS A 86 -2.92 7.52 -19.91
C LYS A 86 -3.76 6.27 -20.03
N LEU A 87 -4.89 6.23 -19.34
CA LEU A 87 -5.82 5.11 -19.39
C LEU A 87 -6.98 5.46 -20.31
N THR A 88 -7.33 4.53 -21.18
CA THR A 88 -8.53 4.63 -22.00
C THR A 88 -9.78 4.36 -21.15
N PRO A 89 -10.97 4.85 -21.57
CA PRO A 89 -12.22 4.53 -20.86
C PRO A 89 -12.45 3.02 -20.70
N GLY A 90 -12.14 2.22 -21.72
CA GLY A 90 -12.30 0.76 -21.65
C GLY A 90 -11.32 0.09 -20.67
N GLU A 91 -10.12 0.63 -20.50
CA GLU A 91 -9.18 0.15 -19.48
C GLU A 91 -9.61 0.55 -18.07
N MET A 92 -10.23 1.73 -17.93
CA MET A 92 -10.85 2.15 -16.68
C MET A 92 -11.98 1.20 -16.28
N ASP A 93 -12.89 0.91 -17.21
CA ASP A 93 -13.98 -0.05 -16.98
C ASP A 93 -13.45 -1.45 -16.62
N GLU A 94 -12.37 -1.89 -17.29
CA GLU A 94 -11.72 -3.16 -16.97
C GLU A 94 -11.13 -3.15 -15.56
N LEU A 95 -10.46 -2.06 -15.16
CA LEU A 95 -9.91 -1.89 -13.81
C LEU A 95 -11.00 -1.90 -12.74
N GLU A 96 -12.09 -1.18 -12.95
CA GLU A 96 -13.23 -1.16 -12.02
C GLU A 96 -13.85 -2.57 -11.87
N SER A 97 -13.94 -3.33 -12.97
CA SER A 97 -14.41 -4.72 -12.92
C SER A 97 -13.51 -5.64 -12.07
N ILE A 98 -12.22 -5.33 -11.97
CA ILE A 98 -11.25 -6.08 -11.16
C ILE A 98 -11.29 -5.62 -9.70
N ALA A 99 -11.42 -4.31 -9.49
CA ALA A 99 -11.36 -3.65 -8.19
C ALA A 99 -12.66 -3.71 -7.39
N PHE A 100 -13.74 -4.26 -7.96
CA PHE A 100 -15.01 -4.44 -7.29
C PHE A 100 -14.85 -5.04 -5.89
N ALA A 101 -15.51 -4.45 -4.89
CA ALA A 101 -15.24 -4.69 -3.47
C ALA A 101 -15.29 -6.18 -3.06
N ASP A 102 -16.17 -6.96 -3.69
CA ASP A 102 -16.34 -8.39 -3.39
C ASP A 102 -15.39 -9.31 -4.17
N ALA A 103 -14.62 -8.77 -5.12
CA ALA A 103 -13.66 -9.53 -5.89
C ALA A 103 -12.49 -10.00 -5.01
N VAL A 104 -11.98 -9.16 -4.12
CA VAL A 104 -10.82 -9.47 -3.27
C VAL A 104 -11.24 -10.35 -2.08
N LYS A 105 -10.65 -11.54 -1.95
CA LYS A 105 -10.95 -12.44 -0.84
C LYS A 105 -10.15 -12.08 0.42
N GLY A 106 -10.85 -12.02 1.55
CA GLY A 106 -10.31 -11.69 2.86
C GLY A 106 -10.43 -10.21 3.22
N TYR A 107 -10.73 -9.94 4.49
CA TYR A 107 -10.77 -8.59 5.04
C TYR A 107 -9.40 -7.90 4.97
N ARG A 108 -9.41 -6.57 4.87
CA ARG A 108 -8.17 -5.76 4.81
C ARG A 108 -7.33 -5.90 6.06
N TYR A 109 -7.97 -6.00 7.23
CA TYR A 109 -7.34 -6.21 8.52
C TYR A 109 -8.00 -7.42 9.20
N GLU A 110 -7.23 -8.14 10.02
CA GLU A 110 -7.82 -8.93 11.10
C GLU A 110 -8.40 -8.01 12.17
N GLY A 111 -9.19 -8.54 13.10
CA GLY A 111 -9.74 -7.77 14.21
C GLY A 111 -8.67 -7.02 15.03
N ILE A 112 -9.11 -6.31 16.09
CA ILE A 112 -8.26 -5.40 16.87
C ILE A 112 -6.91 -6.04 17.23
N VAL A 113 -5.82 -5.51 16.67
CA VAL A 113 -4.47 -5.78 17.13
C VAL A 113 -4.30 -5.05 18.46
N ALA A 114 -4.10 -5.80 19.56
CA ALA A 114 -3.92 -5.24 20.89
C ALA A 114 -2.58 -4.49 21.00
N THR A 115 -2.55 -3.24 20.56
CA THR A 115 -1.34 -2.38 20.49
C THR A 115 -0.70 -2.14 21.85
N TYR A 116 -1.50 -2.09 22.92
CA TYR A 116 -1.03 -1.87 24.29
C TYR A 116 -0.02 -2.92 24.78
N LYS A 117 -0.06 -4.15 24.22
CA LYS A 117 0.86 -5.24 24.62
C LYS A 117 2.32 -4.99 24.25
N LEU A 118 2.56 -4.09 23.29
CA LEU A 118 3.90 -3.71 22.84
C LEU A 118 4.26 -2.27 23.22
N SER A 119 3.38 -1.59 23.96
CA SER A 119 3.57 -0.22 24.42
C SER A 119 4.44 -0.19 25.69
N ASN A 120 5.70 -0.61 25.57
CA ASN A 120 6.68 -0.49 26.65
C ASN A 120 7.34 0.89 26.61
N THR A 121 7.49 1.52 27.77
CA THR A 121 8.29 2.75 27.94
C THR A 121 9.69 2.37 28.41
N PRO A 122 10.78 2.89 27.79
CA PRO A 122 12.13 2.64 28.26
C PRO A 122 12.29 3.07 29.74
N PRO A 123 12.90 2.22 30.60
CA PRO A 123 13.05 2.54 32.01
C PRO A 123 13.95 3.76 32.20
N LEU A 124 13.74 4.55 33.26
CA LEU A 124 14.52 5.76 33.56
C LEU A 124 16.04 5.50 33.57
N SER A 125 16.47 4.30 33.96
CA SER A 125 17.88 3.88 33.96
C SER A 125 18.51 3.79 32.56
N SER A 126 17.72 3.69 31.48
CA SER A 126 18.23 3.65 30.11
C SER A 126 18.42 5.04 29.49
N TRP A 127 18.12 6.11 30.24
CA TRP A 127 18.19 7.48 29.74
C TRP A 127 19.62 7.99 29.93
N LYS A 128 20.29 8.39 28.85
CA LYS A 128 21.58 9.09 28.92
C LYS A 128 21.30 10.59 29.01
N ALA A 129 21.78 11.24 30.07
CA ALA A 129 21.85 12.69 30.12
C ALA A 129 22.79 13.17 28.99
N VAL A 130 22.33 14.16 28.22
CA VAL A 130 23.12 14.86 27.20
C VAL A 130 23.86 16.00 27.87
#